data_AF-A0A3N7FGA7-F1
#
_entry.id   AF-A0A3N7FGA7-F1
#
_cell.length_a   1.000
_cell.length_b   1.000
_cell.length_c   1.000
_cell.angle_alpha   90.00
_cell.angle_beta   90.00
_cell.angle_gamma   90.00
#
_symmetry.space_group_name_H-M   'P 1'
#
loop_
_entity.id
_entity.type
_entity.pdbx_description
1 polymer ?
#
loop_
_entity_poly.entity_id
_entity_poly.type
_entity_poly.pdbx_seq_one_letter_code
_entity_poly.pdbx_strand_id
1 'polypeptide(L)'
;MSCAFSAAMPTRKRTACGLSTENSIARSATRGELVEDILTVESVDGSKAGPVTTVDHFLFSCAPRFLLNRLARGAQGMLGLGKSRIALPSQLASKFGLQRKFATCLSSSDGLILFGHEPGYDSIFGTEISRSLMYTPLVTSPDGSGSSQDYSINVKSIKINGKRLSLRQKGIGGGTKISTTVPYTTLESSIYSTFIKAYKESATNNYFLNMTVVAPVAPFGLCFSSKEVPSSMLLGPMVPVIDLVLQSEMVKWRVHGRNAMVPVLDEVMCLGFLDGGSKSKTSSSIVIGGFQLEDNLLEFNLGTSMLGFSSSLLTRHTSCSDYHTRMMQSTLKDS
;
A
#
# COMPACT_ATOMS: atom_id res chain seq x y z
N MET A 1 -8.03 16.71 8.61
CA MET A 1 -7.89 18.10 9.07
C MET A 1 -8.55 18.99 8.04
N SER A 2 -9.56 19.77 8.42
CA SER A 2 -10.16 20.77 7.54
C SER A 2 -9.64 22.13 7.95
N CYS A 3 -9.00 22.83 7.03
CA CYS A 3 -8.68 24.23 7.24
C CYS A 3 -9.95 25.05 7.00
N ALA A 4 -10.52 25.61 8.07
CA ALA A 4 -11.41 26.73 7.92
C ALA A 4 -10.54 27.92 7.53
N PHE A 5 -10.57 28.32 6.25
CA PHE A 5 -10.05 29.63 5.86
C PHE A 5 -10.93 30.67 6.54
N SER A 6 -10.54 31.14 7.72
CA SER A 6 -11.21 32.25 8.37
C SER A 6 -11.00 33.47 7.50
N ALA A 7 -12.08 33.94 6.87
CA ALA A 7 -12.12 35.23 6.20
C ALA A 7 -12.23 36.35 7.24
N ALA A 8 -11.23 36.49 8.11
CA ALA A 8 -10.94 37.68 8.90
C ALA A 8 -9.75 37.40 9.82
N MET A 9 -8.61 38.08 9.61
CA MET A 9 -7.90 38.83 10.65
C MET A 9 -6.69 39.62 10.07
N PRO A 10 -6.19 40.64 10.79
CA PRO A 10 -5.94 41.99 10.26
C PRO A 10 -4.57 42.19 9.62
N THR A 11 -4.48 43.32 8.92
CA THR A 11 -3.30 44.00 8.37
C THR A 11 -1.98 43.77 9.12
N ARG A 12 -1.31 42.65 8.83
CA ARG A 12 0.14 42.50 8.94
C ARG A 12 0.55 41.37 8.00
N LYS A 13 1.29 41.70 6.93
CA LYS A 13 1.86 40.73 5.99
C LYS A 13 2.86 39.82 6.74
N ARG A 14 2.38 38.77 7.43
CA ARG A 14 3.20 37.61 7.75
C ARG A 14 3.25 36.76 6.48
N THR A 15 4.42 36.69 5.85
CA THR A 15 4.65 35.76 4.74
C THR A 15 4.56 34.35 5.29
N ALA A 16 3.39 33.72 5.14
CA ALA A 16 3.22 32.33 5.50
C ALA A 16 4.11 31.43 4.63
N CYS A 17 4.72 30.42 5.25
CA CYS A 17 5.56 29.46 4.55
C CYS A 17 4.70 28.66 3.56
N GLY A 18 5.09 28.66 2.29
CA GLY A 18 4.38 27.89 1.26
C GLY A 18 4.93 26.48 1.15
N LEU A 19 4.06 25.50 0.95
CA LEU A 19 4.42 24.12 0.65
C LEU A 19 3.79 23.68 -0.67
N SER A 20 4.46 22.80 -1.41
CA SER A 20 3.82 22.11 -2.52
C SER A 20 2.91 21.02 -1.95
N THR A 21 1.62 21.10 -2.27
CA THR A 21 0.59 20.15 -1.87
C THR A 21 0.08 19.42 -3.09
N GLU A 22 -0.10 18.11 -2.98
CA GLU A 22 -0.47 17.26 -4.10
C GLU A 22 -1.68 16.40 -3.75
N ASN A 23 -2.60 16.28 -4.71
CA ASN A 23 -3.54 15.18 -4.78
C ASN A 23 -3.04 14.18 -5.82
N SER A 24 -2.48 13.06 -5.32
CA SER A 24 -1.89 12.02 -6.16
C SER A 24 -2.93 11.14 -6.87
N ILE A 25 -4.20 11.17 -6.46
CA ILE A 25 -5.32 10.50 -7.15
C ILE A 25 -5.70 11.28 -8.41
N ALA A 26 -5.86 12.61 -8.28
CA ALA A 26 -6.20 13.50 -9.39
C ALA A 26 -4.98 13.97 -10.19
N ARG A 27 -3.75 13.67 -9.73
CA ARG A 27 -2.48 14.13 -10.30
C ARG A 27 -2.42 15.65 -10.43
N SER A 28 -2.88 16.35 -9.40
CA SER A 28 -2.91 17.82 -9.35
C SER A 28 -2.11 18.30 -8.15
N ALA A 29 -1.33 19.36 -8.34
CA ALA A 29 -0.56 19.98 -7.26
C ALA A 29 -0.74 21.50 -7.26
N THR A 30 -0.63 22.10 -6.08
CA THR A 30 -0.65 23.56 -5.92
C THR A 30 0.10 23.98 -4.67
N ARG A 31 0.34 25.28 -4.54
CA ARG A 31 0.90 25.85 -3.33
C ARG A 31 -0.16 25.85 -2.22
N GLY A 32 0.12 25.13 -1.15
CA GLY A 32 -0.57 25.23 0.13
C GLY A 32 0.18 26.11 1.12
N GLU A 33 -0.45 26.37 2.25
CA GLU A 33 0.11 27.11 3.39
C GLU A 33 0.54 26.11 4.46
N LEU A 34 1.75 26.26 5.00
CA LEU A 34 2.18 25.50 6.17
C LEU A 34 1.48 26.06 7.41
N VAL A 35 0.81 25.17 8.13
CA VAL A 35 0.09 25.49 9.35
C VAL A 35 0.46 24.50 10.44
N GLU A 36 0.11 24.87 11.66
CA GLU A 36 0.38 24.13 12.87
C GLU A 36 -0.89 24.10 13.69
N ASP A 37 -1.27 22.91 14.15
CA ASP A 37 -2.45 22.70 15.00
C ASP A 37 -2.28 21.42 15.82
N ILE A 38 -3.26 21.10 16.64
CA ILE A 38 -3.27 19.92 17.49
C ILE A 38 -3.72 18.70 16.67
N LEU A 39 -2.93 17.63 16.72
CA LEU A 39 -3.34 16.30 16.27
C LEU A 39 -3.53 15.39 17.49
N THR A 40 -4.69 14.73 17.59
CA THR A 40 -4.93 13.66 18.56
C THR A 40 -4.71 12.31 17.91
N VAL A 41 -3.97 11.42 18.57
CA VAL A 41 -3.77 10.03 18.15
C VAL A 41 -4.04 9.09 19.31
N GLU A 42 -4.56 7.91 19.01
CA GLU A 42 -4.77 6.85 20.00
C GLU A 42 -3.45 6.12 20.24
N SER A 43 -3.06 5.95 21.51
CA SER A 43 -1.92 5.10 21.86
C SER A 43 -2.31 3.63 21.77
N VAL A 44 -1.32 2.74 21.72
CA VAL A 44 -1.56 1.30 21.66
C VAL A 44 -0.84 0.66 22.84
N ASP A 45 -1.58 -0.11 23.66
CA ASP A 45 -1.04 -0.89 24.76
C ASP A 45 -1.24 -2.38 24.48
N GLY A 46 -0.16 -3.02 24.01
CA GLY A 46 -0.22 -4.39 23.50
C GLY A 46 -1.20 -4.51 22.34
N SER A 47 -2.23 -5.32 22.48
CA SER A 47 -3.27 -5.54 21.45
C SER A 47 -4.52 -4.68 21.64
N LYS A 48 -4.44 -3.63 22.48
CA LYS A 48 -5.58 -2.78 22.84
C LYS A 48 -5.35 -1.32 22.49
N ALA A 49 -6.44 -0.62 22.18
CA ALA A 49 -6.49 0.83 22.20
C ALA A 49 -6.13 1.37 23.60
N GLY A 50 -5.16 2.28 23.65
CA GLY A 50 -4.75 2.99 24.85
C GLY A 50 -5.35 4.41 24.91
N PRO A 51 -4.93 5.24 25.88
CA PRO A 51 -5.40 6.62 25.98
C PRO A 51 -5.08 7.46 24.74
N VAL A 52 -5.95 8.41 24.45
CA VAL A 52 -5.71 9.44 23.43
C VAL A 52 -4.60 10.38 23.89
N THR A 53 -3.64 10.63 23.00
CA THR A 53 -2.51 11.53 23.22
C THR A 53 -2.48 12.65 22.18
N THR A 54 -1.81 13.75 22.51
CA THR A 54 -1.79 14.97 21.68
C THR A 54 -0.40 15.28 21.11
N VAL A 55 -0.41 15.80 19.89
CA VAL A 55 0.71 16.45 19.24
C VAL A 55 0.34 17.92 19.06
N ASP A 56 0.78 18.75 20.01
CA ASP A 56 0.28 20.13 20.14
C ASP A 56 0.70 21.05 18.99
N HIS A 57 1.81 20.71 18.33
CA HIS A 57 2.44 21.51 17.27
C HIS A 57 2.59 20.65 16.00
N PHE A 58 1.51 19.99 15.56
CA PHE A 58 1.55 19.15 14.38
C PHE A 58 1.54 20.00 13.11
N LEU A 59 2.59 19.86 12.30
CA LEU A 59 2.75 20.58 11.05
C LEU A 59 2.00 19.88 9.92
N PHE A 60 1.17 20.62 9.19
CA PHE A 60 0.49 20.13 7.99
C PHE A 60 0.28 21.27 7.01
N SER A 61 -0.30 20.98 5.85
CA SER A 61 -0.57 22.02 4.85
C SER A 61 -2.05 22.21 4.59
N CYS A 62 -2.49 23.47 4.66
CA CYS A 62 -3.78 23.89 4.16
C CYS A 62 -3.72 24.01 2.65
N ALA A 63 -4.60 23.26 1.99
CA ALA A 63 -4.71 23.21 0.54
C ALA A 63 -6.07 23.73 0.05
N PRO A 64 -6.14 24.36 -1.14
CA PRO A 64 -7.41 24.72 -1.76
C PRO A 64 -8.33 23.51 -1.99
N ARG A 65 -9.64 23.71 -1.85
CA ARG A 65 -10.66 22.65 -1.97
C ARG A 65 -10.66 21.88 -3.30
N PHE A 66 -10.17 22.46 -4.40
CA PHE A 66 -10.11 21.73 -5.67
C PHE A 66 -9.18 20.52 -5.61
N LEU A 67 -8.20 20.50 -4.68
CA LEU A 67 -7.37 19.33 -4.42
C LEU A 67 -8.12 18.18 -3.74
N LEU A 68 -9.39 18.34 -3.37
CA LEU A 68 -10.23 17.24 -2.86
C LEU A 68 -10.89 16.43 -3.98
N ASN A 69 -10.75 16.85 -5.24
CA ASN A 69 -11.37 16.18 -6.37
C ASN A 69 -10.94 14.69 -6.44
N ARG A 70 -11.89 13.80 -6.70
CA ARG A 70 -11.70 12.34 -6.79
C ARG A 70 -11.24 11.63 -5.51
N LEU A 71 -11.14 12.31 -4.37
CA LEU A 71 -10.93 11.65 -3.09
C LEU A 71 -12.21 10.93 -2.64
N ALA A 72 -12.08 10.03 -1.67
CA ALA A 72 -13.20 9.31 -1.09
C ALA A 72 -14.25 10.28 -0.53
N ARG A 73 -15.52 9.87 -0.57
CA ARG A 73 -16.63 10.69 -0.06
C ARG A 73 -16.39 11.04 1.41
N GLY A 74 -16.48 12.33 1.74
CA GLY A 74 -16.23 12.84 3.10
C GLY A 74 -14.76 13.13 3.41
N ALA A 75 -13.81 12.73 2.56
CA ALA A 75 -12.40 13.06 2.76
C ALA A 75 -12.16 14.58 2.64
N GLN A 76 -11.41 15.13 3.60
CA GLN A 76 -11.06 16.56 3.67
C GLN A 76 -9.59 16.84 3.35
N GLY A 77 -8.84 15.83 2.93
CA GLY A 77 -7.42 15.96 2.59
C GLY A 77 -6.76 14.59 2.44
N MET A 78 -5.43 14.60 2.39
CA MET A 78 -4.60 13.39 2.29
C MET A 78 -3.61 13.35 3.45
N LEU A 79 -3.39 12.15 3.99
CA LEU A 79 -2.41 11.92 5.03
C LEU A 79 -1.13 11.34 4.43
N GLY A 80 -0.06 12.14 4.41
CA GLY A 80 1.22 11.75 3.84
C GLY A 80 2.03 10.86 4.80
N LEU A 81 2.35 9.64 4.37
CA LEU A 81 3.20 8.70 5.10
C LEU A 81 4.63 8.61 4.55
N GLY A 82 5.02 9.50 3.64
CA GLY A 82 6.32 9.47 2.97
C GLY A 82 7.52 9.78 3.88
N LYS A 83 8.72 9.80 3.29
CA LYS A 83 10.01 9.96 4.01
C LYS A 83 10.31 11.39 4.50
N SER A 84 9.33 12.30 4.49
CA SER A 84 9.58 13.73 4.76
C SER A 84 9.62 14.01 6.25
N ARG A 85 10.32 15.07 6.68
CA ARG A 85 10.40 15.44 8.11
C ARG A 85 9.04 15.88 8.70
N ILE A 86 8.14 16.39 7.85
CA ILE A 86 6.78 16.80 8.25
C ILE A 86 5.73 15.73 7.90
N ALA A 87 6.13 14.53 7.47
CA ALA A 87 5.19 13.42 7.30
C ALA A 87 4.77 12.87 8.66
N LEU A 88 3.58 12.25 8.73
CA LEU A 88 3.05 11.74 9.99
C LEU A 88 4.02 10.79 10.73
N PRO A 89 4.65 9.78 10.09
CA PRO A 89 5.59 8.90 10.79
C PRO A 89 6.76 9.66 11.43
N SER A 90 7.30 10.67 10.74
CA SER A 90 8.45 11.44 11.22
C SER A 90 8.09 12.36 12.39
N GLN A 91 6.94 13.02 12.32
CA GLN A 91 6.48 13.92 13.39
C GLN A 91 6.11 13.16 14.66
N LEU A 92 5.41 12.02 14.54
CA LEU A 92 5.08 11.17 15.68
C LEU A 92 6.34 10.58 16.32
N ALA A 93 7.29 10.09 15.51
CA ALA A 93 8.56 9.59 16.02
C ALA A 93 9.33 10.67 16.78
N SER A 94 9.36 11.91 16.27
CA SER A 94 10.02 13.02 16.95
C SER A 94 9.32 13.47 18.23
N LYS A 95 7.99 13.57 18.25
CA LYS A 95 7.23 14.04 19.42
C LYS A 95 7.27 13.04 20.58
N PHE A 96 7.14 11.75 20.28
CA PHE A 96 7.04 10.70 21.29
C PHE A 96 8.34 9.93 21.52
N GLY A 97 9.44 10.32 20.87
CA GLY A 97 10.73 9.64 21.00
C GLY A 97 10.72 8.20 20.45
N LEU A 98 9.84 7.91 19.49
CA LEU A 98 9.70 6.57 18.91
C LEU A 98 10.80 6.33 17.87
N GLN A 99 11.06 5.05 17.59
CA GLN A 99 11.83 4.69 16.41
C GLN A 99 11.14 5.21 15.15
N ARG A 100 11.92 5.67 14.17
CA ARG A 100 11.41 6.19 12.89
C ARG A 100 10.94 5.04 12.00
N LYS A 101 9.82 4.44 12.40
CA LYS A 101 9.29 3.19 11.89
C LYS A 101 7.77 3.22 12.01
N PHE A 102 7.09 2.60 11.04
CA PHE A 102 5.64 2.41 11.11
C PHE A 102 5.26 1.11 10.40
N ALA A 103 4.10 0.56 10.72
CA ALA A 103 3.54 -0.59 10.06
C ALA A 103 2.17 -0.28 9.47
N THR A 104 1.85 -0.88 8.34
CA THR A 104 0.52 -0.87 7.74
C THR A 104 -0.02 -2.28 7.66
N CYS A 105 -1.27 -2.45 8.07
CA CYS A 105 -2.05 -3.65 7.83
C CYS A 105 -3.38 -3.20 7.23
N LEU A 106 -3.44 -3.16 5.90
CA LEU A 106 -4.61 -2.65 5.16
C LEU A 106 -5.64 -3.76 4.95
N SER A 107 -6.91 -3.40 4.85
CA SER A 107 -7.99 -4.32 4.54
C SER A 107 -8.96 -3.68 3.56
N SER A 108 -9.76 -4.51 2.88
CA SER A 108 -10.94 -4.08 2.11
C SER A 108 -12.02 -3.40 2.97
N SER A 109 -11.97 -3.57 4.30
CA SER A 109 -12.81 -2.87 5.27
C SER A 109 -11.93 -2.00 6.18
N ASP A 110 -11.90 -2.27 7.48
CA ASP A 110 -11.09 -1.55 8.45
C ASP A 110 -9.74 -2.25 8.62
N GLY A 111 -8.68 -1.47 8.52
CA GLY A 111 -7.31 -1.89 8.81
C GLY A 111 -6.68 -0.95 9.83
N LEU A 112 -5.35 -1.01 9.97
CA LEU A 112 -4.63 -0.23 10.96
C LEU A 112 -3.26 0.23 10.45
N ILE A 113 -2.84 1.37 10.96
CA ILE A 113 -1.50 1.92 10.78
C ILE A 113 -0.93 2.19 12.16
N LEU A 114 0.22 1.59 12.44
CA LEU A 114 0.88 1.67 13.74
C LEU A 114 2.17 2.43 13.60
N PHE A 115 2.41 3.37 14.52
CA PHE A 115 3.62 4.19 14.52
C PHE A 115 4.50 3.81 15.69
N GLY A 116 5.81 3.73 15.45
CA GLY A 116 6.77 3.25 16.43
C GLY A 116 6.90 1.72 16.45
N HIS A 117 7.62 1.23 17.46
CA HIS A 117 8.02 -0.16 17.58
C HIS A 117 7.75 -0.78 18.97
N GLU A 118 7.36 -0.01 19.99
CA GLU A 118 7.39 -0.47 21.38
C GLU A 118 6.01 -0.43 22.08
N PRO A 119 5.62 -1.51 22.80
CA PRO A 119 6.29 -2.82 22.82
C PRO A 119 6.21 -3.47 21.43
N GLY A 120 7.22 -4.27 21.07
CA GLY A 120 7.36 -4.95 19.79
C GLY A 120 6.04 -5.41 19.15
N TYR A 121 5.98 -5.42 17.82
CA TYR A 121 4.82 -5.87 17.04
C TYR A 121 4.29 -7.26 17.42
N ASP A 122 5.07 -8.09 18.11
CA ASP A 122 4.65 -9.35 18.74
C ASP A 122 3.40 -9.21 19.61
N SER A 123 3.29 -8.12 20.38
CA SER A 123 2.16 -7.89 21.27
C SER A 123 0.85 -7.62 20.53
N ILE A 124 0.95 -7.18 19.28
CA ILE A 124 -0.17 -6.83 18.40
C ILE A 124 -0.48 -7.99 17.46
N PHE A 125 0.51 -8.41 16.68
CA PHE A 125 0.37 -9.38 15.60
C PHE A 125 0.68 -10.82 16.02
N GLY A 126 1.24 -11.01 17.21
CA GLY A 126 1.73 -12.31 17.66
C GLY A 126 3.15 -12.61 17.17
N THR A 127 3.93 -13.27 18.01
CA THR A 127 5.35 -13.59 17.77
C THR A 127 5.59 -14.38 16.48
N GLU A 128 4.67 -15.25 16.09
CA GLU A 128 4.81 -16.05 14.87
C GLU A 128 4.84 -15.18 13.61
N ILE A 129 3.98 -14.15 13.55
CA ILE A 129 3.88 -13.26 12.39
C ILE A 129 5.10 -12.36 12.34
N SER A 130 5.43 -11.69 13.44
CA SER A 130 6.59 -10.80 13.54
C SER A 130 7.90 -11.49 13.17
N ARG A 131 8.11 -12.74 13.63
CA ARG A 131 9.33 -13.51 13.33
C ARG A 131 9.35 -14.06 11.90
N SER A 132 8.21 -14.11 11.23
CA SER A 132 8.11 -14.58 9.84
C SER A 132 8.25 -13.46 8.80
N LEU A 133 8.41 -12.22 9.23
CA LEU A 133 8.64 -11.10 8.32
C LEU A 133 9.92 -11.31 7.51
N MET A 134 9.80 -11.06 6.22
CA MET A 134 10.92 -11.03 5.29
C MET A 134 11.31 -9.59 5.06
N TYR A 135 12.60 -9.33 4.85
CA TYR A 135 13.10 -7.97 4.75
C TYR A 135 13.74 -7.70 3.39
N THR A 136 13.50 -6.52 2.85
CA THR A 136 14.19 -6.00 1.64
C THR A 136 14.60 -4.54 1.86
N PRO A 137 15.72 -4.09 1.28
CA PRO A 137 16.07 -2.67 1.32
C PRO A 137 14.99 -1.79 0.67
N LEU A 138 14.66 -0.70 1.34
CA LEU A 138 13.98 0.44 0.74
C LEU A 138 15.00 1.22 -0.07
N VAL A 139 14.75 1.36 -1.36
CA VAL A 139 15.63 2.09 -2.28
C VAL A 139 15.03 3.46 -2.60
N THR A 140 15.92 4.40 -2.92
CA THR A 140 15.53 5.63 -3.65
C THR A 140 15.36 5.26 -5.12
N SER A 141 14.38 5.84 -5.81
CA SER A 141 14.12 5.50 -7.22
C SER A 141 15.40 5.66 -8.05
N PRO A 142 15.84 4.61 -8.80
CA PRO A 142 17.17 4.55 -9.42
C PRO A 142 17.47 5.62 -10.46
N ASP A 143 16.45 6.27 -11.00
CA ASP A 143 16.54 7.26 -12.07
C ASP A 143 16.39 8.71 -11.59
N GLY A 144 16.22 8.93 -10.28
CA GLY A 144 15.94 10.25 -9.71
C GLY A 144 14.62 10.88 -10.17
N SER A 145 13.78 10.14 -10.91
CA SER A 145 12.50 10.62 -11.46
C SER A 145 11.32 10.42 -10.49
N GLY A 146 11.48 9.49 -9.53
CA GLY A 146 10.56 9.33 -8.42
C GLY A 146 10.71 10.45 -7.39
N SER A 147 9.61 10.79 -6.71
CA SER A 147 9.68 11.67 -5.55
C SER A 147 10.64 11.04 -4.54
N SER A 148 11.60 11.81 -4.01
CA SER A 148 12.52 11.36 -2.95
C SER A 148 11.79 10.86 -1.69
N GLN A 149 10.47 11.11 -1.62
CA GLN A 149 9.58 10.76 -0.54
C GLN A 149 8.90 9.40 -0.70
N ASP A 150 8.95 8.80 -1.90
CA ASP A 150 8.30 7.53 -2.20
C ASP A 150 9.03 6.33 -1.58
N TYR A 151 8.27 5.26 -1.32
CA TYR A 151 8.78 3.96 -0.93
C TYR A 151 8.94 3.07 -2.14
N SER A 152 10.18 2.64 -2.39
CA SER A 152 10.50 1.75 -3.49
C SER A 152 11.32 0.56 -2.99
N ILE A 153 11.14 -0.59 -3.64
CA ILE A 153 11.91 -1.82 -3.46
C ILE A 153 12.47 -2.27 -4.81
N ASN A 154 13.42 -3.19 -4.78
CA ASN A 154 14.06 -3.70 -5.98
C ASN A 154 13.57 -5.13 -6.32
N VAL A 155 12.51 -5.23 -7.12
CA VAL A 155 12.09 -6.50 -7.70
C VAL A 155 13.02 -6.87 -8.85
N LYS A 156 13.69 -8.01 -8.75
CA LYS A 156 14.64 -8.51 -9.75
C LYS A 156 13.95 -9.32 -10.86
N SER A 157 12.91 -10.08 -10.52
CA SER A 157 12.16 -10.86 -11.50
C SER A 157 10.75 -11.16 -11.02
N ILE A 158 9.87 -11.48 -11.96
CA ILE A 158 8.51 -11.96 -11.68
C ILE A 158 8.45 -13.43 -12.08
N LYS A 159 7.82 -14.25 -11.25
CA LYS A 159 7.47 -15.64 -11.57
C LYS A 159 5.97 -15.82 -11.53
N ILE A 160 5.44 -16.62 -12.45
CA ILE A 160 4.06 -17.09 -12.45
C ILE A 160 4.09 -18.60 -12.35
N ASN A 161 3.47 -19.14 -11.31
CA ASN A 161 3.48 -20.56 -10.98
C ASN A 161 4.90 -21.17 -11.00
N GLY A 162 5.87 -20.44 -10.41
CA GLY A 162 7.29 -20.84 -10.37
C GLY A 162 8.10 -20.56 -11.64
N LYS A 163 7.46 -20.30 -12.79
CA LYS A 163 8.16 -19.99 -14.05
C LYS A 163 8.52 -18.52 -14.14
N ARG A 164 9.81 -18.21 -14.30
CA ARG A 164 10.31 -16.83 -14.42
C ARG A 164 9.91 -16.21 -15.77
N LEU A 165 9.47 -14.96 -15.75
CA LEU A 165 9.16 -14.19 -16.95
C LEU A 165 10.44 -13.73 -17.67
N SER A 166 10.46 -13.89 -18.98
CA SER A 166 11.52 -13.40 -19.86
C SER A 166 11.32 -11.92 -20.19
N LEU A 167 11.74 -11.03 -19.30
CA LEU A 167 11.72 -9.57 -19.51
C LEU A 167 12.96 -9.12 -20.31
N ARG A 168 12.82 -8.10 -21.17
CA ARG A 168 13.92 -7.59 -22.02
C ARG A 168 15.12 -7.08 -21.18
N GLN A 169 16.31 -6.92 -21.79
CA GLN A 169 17.58 -6.58 -21.12
C GLN A 169 17.57 -5.35 -20.18
N LYS A 170 16.65 -4.38 -20.34
CA LYS A 170 16.46 -3.27 -19.37
C LYS A 170 15.70 -3.69 -18.08
N GLY A 171 15.29 -4.94 -17.98
CA GLY A 171 14.67 -5.58 -16.82
C GLY A 171 13.50 -4.81 -16.20
N ILE A 172 13.29 -5.04 -14.90
CA ILE A 172 12.49 -4.19 -14.01
C ILE A 172 13.36 -2.98 -13.58
N GLY A 173 14.00 -2.32 -14.55
CA GLY A 173 15.03 -1.30 -14.29
C GLY A 173 14.51 0.05 -13.79
N GLY A 174 13.19 0.23 -13.66
CA GLY A 174 12.56 1.47 -13.16
C GLY A 174 12.18 1.44 -11.68
N GLY A 175 12.64 0.44 -10.91
CA GLY A 175 12.22 0.26 -9.52
C GLY A 175 10.77 -0.21 -9.37
N THR A 176 10.40 -0.59 -8.15
CA THR A 176 9.04 -0.98 -7.77
C THR A 176 8.56 -0.11 -6.63
N LYS A 177 7.60 0.78 -6.90
CA LYS A 177 7.00 1.67 -5.91
C LYS A 177 5.89 0.93 -5.15
N ILE A 178 5.74 1.24 -3.86
CA ILE A 178 4.58 0.85 -3.06
C ILE A 178 3.67 2.05 -2.92
N SER A 179 2.38 1.89 -3.20
CA SER A 179 1.43 3.00 -3.24
C SER A 179 0.04 2.60 -2.76
N THR A 180 -0.54 3.45 -1.92
CA THR A 180 -1.95 3.40 -1.49
C THR A 180 -2.86 4.30 -2.34
N THR A 181 -2.29 4.98 -3.35
CA THR A 181 -2.99 5.97 -4.17
C THR A 181 -3.37 5.41 -5.54
N VAL A 182 -3.03 4.16 -5.81
CA VAL A 182 -3.56 3.37 -6.91
C VAL A 182 -4.22 2.11 -6.35
N PRO A 183 -5.44 1.76 -6.76
CA PRO A 183 -6.17 0.63 -6.17
C PRO A 183 -5.56 -0.71 -6.58
N TYR A 184 -5.03 -0.82 -7.79
CA TYR A 184 -4.47 -2.05 -8.34
C TYR A 184 -3.03 -1.85 -8.77
N THR A 185 -2.26 -2.92 -8.77
CA THR A 185 -0.87 -2.89 -9.25
C THR A 185 -0.84 -2.53 -10.72
N THR A 186 -0.01 -1.54 -11.06
CA THR A 186 0.23 -1.14 -12.46
C THR A 186 1.61 -1.60 -12.91
N LEU A 187 1.69 -2.15 -14.12
CA LEU A 187 2.93 -2.58 -14.75
C LEU A 187 3.18 -1.73 -15.99
N GLU A 188 4.41 -1.30 -16.21
CA GLU A 188 4.81 -0.67 -17.48
C GLU A 188 4.41 -1.57 -18.67
N SER A 189 3.93 -0.98 -19.76
CA SER A 189 3.24 -1.72 -20.84
C SER A 189 4.00 -2.94 -21.38
N SER A 190 5.33 -2.88 -21.50
CA SER A 190 6.12 -4.04 -21.96
C SER A 190 6.15 -5.19 -20.94
N ILE A 191 6.21 -4.85 -19.64
CA ILE A 191 6.09 -5.81 -18.54
C ILE A 191 4.67 -6.35 -18.49
N TYR A 192 3.66 -5.48 -18.57
CA TYR A 192 2.24 -5.84 -18.54
C TYR A 192 1.88 -6.86 -19.63
N SER A 193 2.27 -6.58 -20.88
CA SER A 193 2.00 -7.46 -22.02
C SER A 193 2.62 -8.85 -21.83
N THR A 194 3.87 -8.91 -21.37
CA THR A 194 4.56 -10.18 -21.07
C THR A 194 3.88 -10.92 -19.91
N PHE A 195 3.51 -10.18 -18.86
CA PHE A 195 2.87 -10.71 -17.66
C PHE A 195 1.49 -11.31 -17.94
N ILE A 196 0.62 -10.58 -18.63
CA ILE A 196 -0.74 -11.03 -18.98
C ILE A 196 -0.70 -12.26 -19.86
N LYS A 197 0.19 -12.29 -20.86
CA LYS A 197 0.36 -13.45 -21.73
C LYS A 197 0.77 -14.69 -20.92
N ALA A 198 1.80 -14.56 -20.09
CA ALA A 198 2.29 -15.66 -19.28
C ALA A 198 1.27 -16.12 -18.21
N TYR A 199 0.51 -15.18 -17.63
CA TYR A 199 -0.56 -15.51 -16.68
C TYR A 199 -1.68 -16.29 -17.35
N LYS A 200 -2.15 -15.82 -18.51
CA LYS A 200 -3.16 -16.50 -19.32
C LYS A 200 -2.70 -17.93 -19.67
N GLU A 201 -1.48 -18.08 -20.19
CA GLU A 201 -0.91 -19.40 -20.51
C GLU A 201 -0.85 -20.30 -19.27
N SER A 202 -0.41 -19.78 -18.12
CA SER A 202 -0.35 -20.56 -16.88
C SER A 202 -1.73 -20.91 -16.31
N ALA A 203 -2.76 -20.13 -16.61
CA ALA A 203 -4.13 -20.32 -16.12
C ALA A 203 -4.93 -21.29 -17.00
N THR A 204 -4.68 -21.33 -18.31
CA THR A 204 -5.39 -22.21 -19.26
C THR A 204 -4.68 -23.55 -19.50
N ASN A 205 -3.37 -23.61 -19.25
CA ASN A 205 -2.57 -24.82 -19.53
C ASN A 205 -2.04 -25.46 -18.24
N ASN A 206 -2.85 -25.48 -17.18
CA ASN A 206 -2.51 -26.14 -15.92
C ASN A 206 -3.32 -27.42 -15.78
N TYR A 207 -2.60 -28.53 -15.57
CA TYR A 207 -3.16 -29.88 -15.43
C TYR A 207 -4.22 -29.98 -14.33
N PHE A 208 -4.06 -29.21 -13.25
CA PHE A 208 -4.97 -29.23 -12.09
C PHE A 208 -6.11 -28.22 -12.19
N LEU A 209 -6.02 -27.23 -13.09
CA LEU A 209 -7.03 -26.19 -13.23
C LEU A 209 -6.94 -25.53 -14.60
N ASN A 210 -7.92 -25.78 -15.46
CA ASN A 210 -8.04 -25.11 -16.75
C ASN A 210 -9.08 -23.99 -16.67
N MET A 211 -8.63 -22.75 -16.49
CA MET A 211 -9.51 -21.61 -16.33
C MET A 211 -10.07 -21.13 -17.68
N THR A 212 -11.39 -20.93 -17.77
CA THR A 212 -12.02 -20.41 -18.99
C THR A 212 -11.88 -18.89 -19.07
N VAL A 213 -11.24 -18.40 -20.14
CA VAL A 213 -11.08 -16.96 -20.41
C VAL A 213 -12.40 -16.37 -20.92
N VAL A 214 -12.79 -15.21 -20.39
CA VAL A 214 -14.00 -14.48 -20.80
C VAL A 214 -13.66 -13.07 -21.30
N ALA A 215 -14.67 -12.34 -21.78
CA ALA A 215 -14.50 -10.95 -22.20
C ALA A 215 -13.92 -10.10 -21.05
N PRO A 216 -12.91 -9.25 -21.31
CA PRO A 216 -12.37 -8.34 -20.31
C PRO A 216 -13.44 -7.37 -19.80
N VAL A 217 -13.41 -7.09 -18.49
CA VAL A 217 -14.27 -6.10 -17.84
C VAL A 217 -13.39 -4.94 -17.41
N ALA A 218 -13.67 -3.74 -17.93
CA ALA A 218 -12.88 -2.56 -17.62
C ALA A 218 -12.85 -2.30 -16.10
N PRO A 219 -11.70 -1.88 -15.53
CA PRO A 219 -10.45 -1.51 -16.22
C PRO A 219 -9.49 -2.68 -16.52
N PHE A 220 -9.88 -3.93 -16.25
CA PHE A 220 -9.00 -5.09 -16.35
C PHE A 220 -8.87 -5.64 -17.77
N GLY A 221 -7.67 -6.09 -18.11
CA GLY A 221 -7.36 -6.63 -19.44
C GLY A 221 -7.46 -8.16 -19.57
N LEU A 222 -7.59 -8.90 -18.46
CA LEU A 222 -7.69 -10.37 -18.46
C LEU A 222 -8.68 -10.83 -17.40
N CYS A 223 -9.73 -11.53 -17.84
CA CYS A 223 -10.78 -12.05 -16.98
C CYS A 223 -11.10 -13.51 -17.29
N PHE A 224 -11.62 -14.20 -16.29
CA PHE A 224 -11.94 -15.61 -16.32
C PHE A 224 -13.33 -15.87 -15.71
N SER A 225 -13.97 -16.95 -16.17
CA SER A 225 -15.11 -17.54 -15.46
C SER A 225 -14.66 -18.04 -14.09
N SER A 226 -15.43 -17.76 -13.05
CA SER A 226 -15.18 -18.26 -11.69
C SER A 226 -16.01 -19.51 -11.34
N LYS A 227 -16.87 -20.01 -12.24
CA LYS A 227 -17.77 -21.17 -11.98
C LYS A 227 -17.04 -22.42 -11.49
N GLU A 228 -15.95 -22.74 -12.17
CA GLU A 228 -15.22 -24.00 -12.00
C GLU A 228 -13.90 -23.80 -11.28
N VAL A 229 -13.67 -22.61 -10.72
CA VAL A 229 -12.45 -22.30 -9.99
C VAL A 229 -12.70 -22.56 -8.51
N PRO A 230 -12.09 -23.61 -7.92
CA PRO A 230 -12.21 -23.84 -6.49
C PRO A 230 -11.67 -22.63 -5.74
N SER A 231 -12.38 -22.22 -4.69
CA SER A 231 -11.97 -21.10 -3.86
C SER A 231 -11.88 -21.56 -2.41
N SER A 232 -10.83 -21.13 -1.73
CA SER A 232 -10.69 -21.29 -0.29
C SER A 232 -10.96 -19.98 0.41
N MET A 233 -11.49 -20.03 1.63
CA MET A 233 -11.68 -18.83 2.44
C MET A 233 -10.36 -18.07 2.70
N LEU A 234 -9.23 -18.80 2.75
CA LEU A 234 -7.91 -18.29 3.16
C LEU A 234 -7.10 -17.75 1.97
N LEU A 235 -6.94 -18.53 0.90
CA LEU A 235 -6.10 -18.16 -0.24
C LEU A 235 -6.89 -17.49 -1.37
N GLY A 236 -8.21 -17.44 -1.23
CA GLY A 236 -9.12 -17.05 -2.31
C GLY A 236 -9.19 -18.12 -3.40
N PRO A 237 -9.52 -17.70 -4.64
CA PRO A 237 -9.56 -18.58 -5.80
C PRO A 237 -8.22 -19.30 -5.99
N MET A 238 -8.24 -20.61 -6.23
CA MET A 238 -7.05 -21.35 -6.62
C MET A 238 -6.67 -20.90 -8.03
N VAL A 239 -5.61 -20.11 -8.15
CA VAL A 239 -5.14 -19.56 -9.43
C VAL A 239 -3.60 -19.55 -9.46
N PRO A 240 -2.97 -19.34 -10.61
CA PRO A 240 -1.52 -19.21 -10.69
C PRO A 240 -0.97 -18.19 -9.69
N VAL A 241 -0.06 -18.63 -8.84
CA VAL A 241 0.62 -17.79 -7.84
C VAL A 241 1.63 -16.88 -8.54
N ILE A 242 1.68 -15.61 -8.12
CA ILE A 242 2.66 -14.64 -8.61
C ILE A 242 3.71 -14.43 -7.51
N ASP A 243 4.98 -14.64 -7.84
CA ASP A 243 6.10 -14.32 -6.95
C ASP A 243 6.86 -13.10 -7.51
N LEU A 244 6.96 -12.01 -6.76
CA LEU A 244 7.88 -10.90 -7.00
C LEU A 244 9.19 -11.21 -6.29
N VAL A 245 10.21 -11.64 -7.03
CA VAL A 245 11.51 -12.03 -6.48
C VAL A 245 12.34 -10.77 -6.24
N LEU A 246 12.85 -10.61 -5.01
CA LEU A 246 13.58 -9.43 -4.56
C LEU A 246 15.09 -9.69 -4.62
N GLN A 247 15.83 -9.48 -3.52
CA GLN A 247 17.29 -9.56 -3.53
C GLN A 247 17.86 -10.97 -3.77
N SER A 248 17.09 -12.03 -3.47
CA SER A 248 17.48 -13.43 -3.69
C SER A 248 16.26 -14.28 -4.03
N GLU A 249 16.48 -15.51 -4.50
CA GLU A 249 15.40 -16.46 -4.80
C GLU A 249 14.56 -16.87 -3.59
N MET A 250 15.16 -16.78 -2.39
CA MET A 250 14.47 -17.06 -1.14
C MET A 250 13.61 -15.88 -0.69
N VAL A 251 13.98 -14.64 -1.05
CA VAL A 251 13.24 -13.44 -0.64
C VAL A 251 12.30 -12.99 -1.75
N LYS A 252 11.02 -13.30 -1.58
CA LYS A 252 9.99 -13.03 -2.58
C LYS A 252 8.67 -12.63 -1.93
N TRP A 253 8.02 -11.64 -2.52
CA TRP A 253 6.64 -11.28 -2.18
C TRP A 253 5.71 -12.15 -2.99
N ARG A 254 4.93 -12.98 -2.30
CA ARG A 254 4.00 -13.91 -2.92
C ARG A 254 2.58 -13.36 -2.92
N VAL A 255 1.95 -13.33 -4.10
CA VAL A 255 0.57 -12.90 -4.31
C VAL A 255 -0.28 -14.12 -4.66
N HIS A 256 -1.22 -14.43 -3.76
CA HIS A 256 -2.20 -15.51 -3.92
C HIS A 256 -3.50 -14.99 -4.55
N GLY A 257 -4.42 -15.90 -4.86
CA GLY A 257 -5.69 -15.60 -5.53
C GLY A 257 -6.47 -14.46 -4.90
N ARG A 258 -6.52 -14.39 -3.56
CA ARG A 258 -7.19 -13.31 -2.84
C ARG A 258 -6.70 -11.90 -3.17
N ASN A 259 -5.41 -11.71 -3.44
CA ASN A 259 -4.82 -10.43 -3.83
C ASN A 259 -4.47 -10.35 -5.33
N ALA A 260 -4.75 -11.41 -6.10
CA ALA A 260 -4.52 -11.46 -7.54
C ALA A 260 -5.82 -11.29 -8.33
N MET A 261 -6.93 -11.87 -7.88
CA MET A 261 -8.19 -11.93 -8.62
C MET A 261 -9.26 -11.04 -7.98
N VAL A 262 -9.86 -10.19 -8.80
CA VAL A 262 -10.92 -9.26 -8.42
C VAL A 262 -12.25 -9.82 -8.93
N PRO A 263 -13.22 -10.15 -8.05
CA PRO A 263 -14.57 -10.45 -8.50
C PRO A 263 -15.20 -9.18 -9.08
N VAL A 264 -15.71 -9.24 -10.31
CA VAL A 264 -16.25 -8.05 -11.01
C VAL A 264 -17.73 -8.18 -11.35
N LEU A 265 -18.20 -9.40 -11.59
CA LEU A 265 -19.59 -9.75 -11.88
C LEU A 265 -19.86 -11.14 -11.31
N ASP A 266 -21.12 -11.54 -11.30
CA ASP A 266 -21.49 -12.92 -11.02
C ASP A 266 -20.71 -13.85 -11.94
N GLU A 267 -20.04 -14.81 -11.33
CA GLU A 267 -19.28 -15.84 -12.03
C GLU A 267 -18.12 -15.32 -12.90
N VAL A 268 -17.67 -14.07 -12.70
CA VAL A 268 -16.53 -13.48 -13.42
C VAL A 268 -15.55 -12.82 -12.46
N MET A 269 -14.27 -13.18 -12.62
CA MET A 269 -13.17 -12.53 -11.92
C MET A 269 -12.06 -12.11 -12.87
N CYS A 270 -11.43 -10.98 -12.58
CA CYS A 270 -10.38 -10.40 -13.39
C CYS A 270 -9.06 -10.34 -12.66
N LEU A 271 -7.96 -10.45 -13.40
CA LEU A 271 -6.62 -10.28 -12.84
C LEU A 271 -6.43 -8.81 -12.45
N GLY A 272 -6.19 -8.55 -11.17
CA GLY A 272 -6.08 -7.22 -10.55
C GLY A 272 -4.77 -6.50 -10.83
N PHE A 273 -4.30 -6.55 -12.08
CA PHE A 273 -3.12 -5.88 -12.59
C PHE A 273 -3.49 -5.07 -13.83
N LEU A 274 -2.99 -3.84 -13.91
CA LEU A 274 -3.33 -2.88 -14.97
C LEU A 274 -2.11 -2.49 -15.80
N ASP A 275 -2.35 -2.11 -17.06
CA ASP A 275 -1.34 -1.46 -17.89
C ASP A 275 -1.11 -0.02 -17.37
N GLY A 276 0.10 0.25 -16.89
CA GLY A 276 0.51 1.56 -16.41
C GLY A 276 0.91 2.54 -17.52
N GLY A 277 1.02 2.08 -18.76
CA GLY A 277 1.52 2.87 -19.88
C GLY A 277 3.05 2.81 -20.02
N SER A 278 3.57 3.60 -20.97
CA SER A 278 4.99 3.68 -21.27
C SER A 278 5.80 4.37 -20.17
N LYS A 279 7.10 4.01 -20.03
CA LYS A 279 8.03 4.65 -19.08
C LYS A 279 8.10 6.19 -19.18
N SER A 280 7.82 6.78 -20.34
CA SER A 280 7.75 8.25 -20.48
C SER A 280 6.59 8.88 -19.68
N LYS A 281 5.60 8.08 -19.27
CA LYS A 281 4.42 8.50 -18.50
C LYS A 281 4.45 8.04 -17.05
N THR A 282 5.36 7.12 -16.68
CA THR A 282 5.44 6.51 -15.34
C THR A 282 6.86 6.59 -14.79
N SER A 283 7.01 7.11 -13.56
CA SER A 283 8.28 7.21 -12.83
C SER A 283 8.73 5.89 -12.19
N SER A 284 7.99 4.80 -12.42
CA SER A 284 8.31 3.47 -11.88
C SER A 284 7.82 2.37 -12.82
N SER A 285 8.59 1.29 -12.93
CA SER A 285 8.25 0.15 -13.80
C SER A 285 7.10 -0.69 -13.24
N ILE A 286 7.00 -0.76 -11.92
CA ILE A 286 5.95 -1.45 -11.18
C ILE A 286 5.49 -0.51 -10.07
N VAL A 287 4.19 -0.39 -9.89
CA VAL A 287 3.59 0.26 -8.71
C VAL A 287 2.66 -0.74 -8.05
N ILE A 288 3.03 -1.25 -6.88
CA ILE A 288 2.20 -2.16 -6.09
C ILE A 288 1.08 -1.32 -5.46
N GLY A 289 -0.17 -1.63 -5.82
CA GLY A 289 -1.37 -0.90 -5.42
C GLY A 289 -2.09 -1.49 -4.22
N GLY A 290 -3.08 -0.76 -3.69
CA GLY A 290 -3.80 -1.06 -2.46
C GLY A 290 -4.30 -2.50 -2.34
N PHE A 291 -4.93 -3.04 -3.38
CA PHE A 291 -5.47 -4.40 -3.40
C PHE A 291 -4.40 -5.48 -3.16
N GLN A 292 -3.17 -5.25 -3.60
CA GLN A 292 -2.05 -6.17 -3.34
C GLN A 292 -1.39 -5.97 -1.97
N LEU A 293 -1.68 -4.87 -1.28
CA LEU A 293 -1.19 -4.58 0.07
C LEU A 293 -2.18 -5.05 1.15
N GLU A 294 -3.45 -5.25 0.80
CA GLU A 294 -4.49 -5.76 1.70
C GLU A 294 -4.10 -7.10 2.31
N ASP A 295 -4.39 -7.26 3.61
CA ASP A 295 -4.08 -8.43 4.44
C ASP A 295 -2.60 -8.84 4.43
N ASN A 296 -1.70 -7.88 4.23
CA ASN A 296 -0.27 -8.04 4.42
C ASN A 296 0.22 -7.05 5.47
N LEU A 297 1.04 -7.52 6.40
CA LEU A 297 1.74 -6.65 7.35
C LEU A 297 2.99 -6.10 6.66
N LEU A 298 3.06 -4.78 6.52
CA LEU A 298 4.22 -4.09 5.97
C LEU A 298 4.84 -3.19 7.02
N GLU A 299 6.11 -3.42 7.30
CA GLU A 299 6.90 -2.70 8.27
C GLU A 299 7.89 -1.78 7.55
N PHE A 300 7.68 -0.47 7.62
CA PHE A 300 8.55 0.54 7.06
C PHE A 300 9.54 1.03 8.12
N ASN A 301 10.75 0.48 8.12
CA ASN A 301 11.83 0.95 8.98
C ASN A 301 12.64 2.04 8.27
N LEU A 302 12.32 3.30 8.57
CA LEU A 302 13.00 4.46 7.96
C LEU A 302 14.38 4.70 8.59
N GLY A 303 14.65 4.18 9.78
CA GLY A 303 15.96 4.30 10.43
C GLY A 303 17.02 3.44 9.73
N THR A 304 16.66 2.22 9.35
CA THR A 304 17.56 1.28 8.65
C THR A 304 17.35 1.21 7.14
N SER A 305 16.36 1.95 6.61
CA SER A 305 15.95 1.89 5.20
C SER A 305 15.58 0.47 4.75
N MET A 306 14.77 -0.22 5.55
CA MET A 306 14.31 -1.57 5.28
C MET A 306 12.78 -1.64 5.27
N LEU A 307 12.24 -2.50 4.42
CA LEU A 307 10.85 -2.92 4.42
C LEU A 307 10.78 -4.35 4.93
N GLY A 308 10.12 -4.57 6.05
CA GLY A 308 9.62 -5.88 6.45
C GLY A 308 8.27 -6.13 5.79
N PHE A 309 8.01 -7.35 5.34
CA PHE A 309 6.71 -7.74 4.79
C PHE A 309 6.39 -9.18 5.18
N SER A 310 5.12 -9.45 5.49
CA SER A 310 4.62 -10.80 5.71
C SER A 310 4.19 -11.45 4.39
N SER A 311 3.93 -12.76 4.42
CA SER A 311 2.94 -13.33 3.51
C SER A 311 1.54 -12.82 3.85
N SER A 312 0.55 -13.06 2.98
CA SER A 312 -0.84 -12.76 3.31
C SER A 312 -1.19 -13.38 4.66
N LEU A 313 -1.74 -12.57 5.57
CA LEU A 313 -2.11 -12.97 6.92
C LEU A 313 -3.23 -14.03 6.90
N LEU A 314 -4.01 -14.06 5.81
CA LEU A 314 -5.07 -15.05 5.62
C LEU A 314 -4.53 -16.48 5.57
N THR A 315 -3.26 -16.68 5.16
CA THR A 315 -2.63 -18.01 5.22
C THR A 315 -2.37 -18.49 6.66
N ARG A 316 -2.54 -17.59 7.64
CA ARG A 316 -2.39 -17.82 9.08
C ARG A 316 -3.73 -17.69 9.81
N HIS A 317 -4.86 -17.80 9.11
CA HIS A 317 -6.20 -17.71 9.70
C HIS A 317 -6.49 -16.40 10.44
N THR A 318 -5.93 -15.28 9.97
CA THR A 318 -6.19 -13.94 10.51
C THR A 318 -6.14 -12.90 9.40
N SER A 319 -6.74 -11.74 9.61
CA SER A 319 -6.75 -10.63 8.66
C SER A 319 -6.35 -9.32 9.34
N CYS A 320 -6.10 -8.27 8.55
CA CYS A 320 -5.88 -6.94 9.13
C CYS A 320 -7.12 -6.41 9.88
N SER A 321 -8.31 -6.78 9.42
CA SER A 321 -9.57 -6.42 10.09
C SER A 321 -9.78 -7.15 11.41
N ASP A 322 -9.29 -8.38 11.56
CA ASP A 322 -9.35 -9.08 12.85
C ASP A 322 -8.51 -8.35 13.90
N TYR A 323 -7.32 -7.85 13.52
CA TYR A 323 -6.49 -7.05 14.42
C TYR A 323 -7.14 -5.71 14.77
N HIS A 324 -7.71 -5.02 13.78
CA HIS A 324 -8.46 -3.79 14.02
C HIS A 324 -9.61 -4.02 15.02
N THR A 325 -10.40 -5.07 14.78
CA THR A 325 -11.55 -5.41 15.64
C THR A 325 -11.11 -5.74 17.07
N ARG A 326 -10.02 -6.50 17.26
CA ARG A 326 -9.49 -6.79 18.61
C ARG A 326 -9.07 -5.52 19.34
N MET A 327 -8.44 -4.57 18.64
CA MET A 327 -8.06 -3.27 19.23
C MET A 327 -9.28 -2.43 19.64
N MET A 328 -10.37 -2.48 18.87
CA MET A 328 -11.58 -1.71 19.14
C MET A 328 -12.51 -2.36 20.18
N GLN A 329 -12.53 -3.68 20.27
CA GLN A 329 -13.36 -4.40 21.25
C GLN A 329 -12.87 -4.22 22.69
N SER A 330 -11.58 -3.96 22.90
CA SER A 330 -11.08 -3.62 24.24
C SER A 330 -11.64 -2.30 24.76
N THR A 331 -12.00 -1.36 23.88
CA THR A 331 -12.45 -0.02 24.26
C THR A 331 -13.90 -0.02 24.79
N LEU A 332 -14.74 -0.97 24.35
CA LEU A 332 -16.15 -1.07 24.72
C LEU A 332 -16.41 -1.80 26.04
N LYS A 333 -15.44 -2.54 26.59
CA LYS A 333 -15.59 -3.23 27.88
C LYS A 333 -15.28 -2.35 29.08
N ASP A 334 -14.63 -1.22 28.84
CA ASP A 334 -14.22 -0.25 29.87
C ASP A 334 -15.09 1.03 29.84
N SER A 335 -16.21 1.01 29.09
CA SER A 335 -17.26 2.06 29.03
C SER A 335 -18.52 1.61 29.77
#